data_AF-A0A1Q3KPB5-F1
#
_entry.id   AF-A0A1Q3KPB5-F1
#
_cell.length_a   1.000
_cell.length_b   1.000
_cell.length_c   1.000
_cell.angle_alpha   90.00
_cell.angle_beta   90.00
_cell.angle_gamma   90.00
#
_symmetry.space_group_name_H-M   'P 1'
#
loop_
_entity.id
_entity.type
_entity.pdbx_description
1 polymer ?
#
loop_
_entity_poly.entity_id
_entity_poly.type
_entity_poly.pdbx_seq_one_letter_code
_entity_poly.pdbx_strand_id
1 'polypeptide(L)'
;MSNEPVIRVAFFLAVFVVVAAWEAMAPRRARWPANLGIVALNTALVRLLLPTTAVAFALLGEQRGWGLLNNLDLPRGAAVVLAVLALDLAIYLQHVLFHAVPLLWRLHRMHHADLDIDVTTGARFHPIEIAASMVLKLAAIAALDVWSRDLMEHCFPGNGRMRYGPGSSRLRHDDRGCPSSDTT
;
A
#
# COMPACT_ATOMS: atom_id res chain seq x y z
N MET A 1 -22.56 11.38 7.15
CA MET A 1 -21.85 10.10 7.39
C MET A 1 -20.93 10.15 8.63
N SER A 2 -21.01 11.15 9.51
CA SER A 2 -20.04 11.34 10.61
C SER A 2 -20.03 10.26 11.70
N ASN A 3 -21.06 9.43 11.79
CA ASN A 3 -21.17 8.41 12.84
C ASN A 3 -20.77 7.00 12.38
N GLU A 4 -20.46 6.79 11.10
CA GLU A 4 -20.06 5.47 10.58
C GLU A 4 -18.89 4.84 11.36
N PRO A 5 -17.75 5.53 11.61
CA PRO A 5 -16.66 4.94 12.37
C PRO A 5 -17.06 4.63 13.81
N VAL A 6 -17.87 5.49 14.42
CA VAL A 6 -18.37 5.30 15.81
C VAL A 6 -19.26 4.07 15.88
N ILE A 7 -20.21 3.92 14.95
CA ILE A 7 -21.13 2.77 14.90
C ILE A 7 -20.35 1.46 14.67
N ARG A 8 -19.39 1.43 13.75
CA ARG A 8 -18.58 0.24 13.48
C ARG A 8 -17.75 -0.17 14.70
N VAL A 9 -17.12 0.79 15.37
CA VAL A 9 -16.33 0.53 16.59
C VAL A 9 -17.25 0.09 17.73
N ALA A 10 -18.37 0.75 17.95
CA ALA A 10 -19.33 0.41 18.99
C ALA A 10 -19.89 -1.01 18.79
N PHE A 11 -20.26 -1.36 17.56
CA PHE A 11 -20.80 -2.69 17.24
C PHE A 11 -19.73 -3.78 17.42
N PHE A 12 -18.51 -3.54 16.95
CA PHE A 12 -17.38 -4.45 17.16
C PHE A 12 -17.10 -4.68 18.64
N LEU A 13 -17.03 -3.60 19.44
CA LEU A 13 -16.80 -3.68 20.89
C LEU A 13 -17.95 -4.39 21.61
N ALA A 14 -19.20 -4.11 21.22
CA ALA A 14 -20.37 -4.77 21.81
C ALA A 14 -20.33 -6.28 21.58
N VAL A 15 -20.11 -6.73 20.35
CA VAL A 15 -19.99 -8.16 20.03
C VAL A 15 -18.80 -8.77 20.77
N PHE A 16 -17.65 -8.11 20.77
CA PHE A 16 -16.46 -8.58 21.48
C PHE A 16 -16.73 -8.79 22.98
N VAL A 17 -17.38 -7.82 23.64
CA VAL A 17 -17.74 -7.92 25.06
C VAL A 17 -18.73 -9.05 25.32
N VAL A 18 -19.73 -9.22 24.46
CA VAL A 18 -20.71 -10.31 24.60
C VAL A 18 -20.05 -11.69 24.52
N VAL A 19 -19.19 -11.90 23.52
CA VAL A 19 -18.50 -13.20 23.35
C VAL A 19 -17.45 -13.40 24.45
N ALA A 20 -16.72 -12.36 24.85
CA ALA A 20 -15.74 -12.44 25.95
C ALA A 20 -16.42 -12.73 27.30
N ALA A 21 -17.59 -12.14 27.57
CA ALA A 21 -18.37 -12.42 28.77
C ALA A 21 -18.90 -13.86 28.77
N TRP A 22 -19.38 -14.35 27.64
CA TRP A 22 -19.79 -15.74 27.46
C TRP A 22 -18.63 -16.71 27.78
N GLU A 23 -17.45 -16.45 27.22
CA GLU A 23 -16.26 -17.28 27.47
C GLU A 23 -15.76 -17.19 28.91
N ALA A 24 -15.88 -16.03 29.56
CA ALA A 24 -15.53 -15.88 30.98
C ALA A 24 -16.50 -16.64 31.90
N MET A 25 -17.78 -16.76 31.52
CA MET A 25 -18.79 -17.48 32.28
C MET A 25 -18.75 -19.00 32.06
N ALA A 26 -18.25 -19.46 30.92
CA ALA A 26 -18.10 -20.89 30.60
C ALA A 26 -16.71 -21.20 30.00
N PRO A 27 -15.62 -20.98 30.75
CA PRO A 27 -14.27 -21.10 30.22
C PRO A 27 -13.92 -22.56 29.97
N ARG A 28 -13.62 -22.90 28.71
CA ARG A 28 -13.07 -24.22 28.36
C ARG A 28 -11.56 -24.31 28.68
N ARG A 29 -10.78 -23.24 28.40
CA ARG A 29 -9.37 -23.03 28.83
C ARG A 29 -9.03 -21.53 28.81
N ALA A 30 -8.59 -20.94 29.93
CA ALA A 30 -8.30 -19.49 30.01
C ALA A 30 -6.85 -19.16 29.58
N ARG A 31 -6.62 -18.65 28.36
CA ARG A 31 -5.30 -18.22 27.83
C ARG A 31 -5.25 -16.79 27.28
N TRP A 32 -6.37 -16.08 27.37
CA TRP A 32 -6.66 -14.74 26.85
C TRP A 32 -5.64 -13.60 27.09
N PRO A 33 -4.95 -13.43 28.24
CA PRO A 33 -4.22 -12.18 28.49
C PRO A 33 -2.97 -12.04 27.62
N ALA A 34 -2.29 -13.16 27.36
CA ALA A 34 -1.08 -13.18 26.53
C ALA A 34 -1.39 -12.97 25.04
N ASN A 35 -2.54 -13.46 24.56
CA ASN A 35 -2.93 -13.34 23.16
C ASN A 35 -3.49 -11.95 22.83
N LEU A 36 -4.22 -11.31 23.76
CA LEU A 36 -4.81 -9.98 23.54
C LEU A 36 -3.74 -8.90 23.31
N GLY A 37 -2.60 -8.98 24.00
CA GLY A 37 -1.47 -8.07 23.78
C GLY A 37 -0.89 -8.19 22.36
N ILE A 38 -0.74 -9.43 21.86
CA ILE A 38 -0.27 -9.70 20.50
C ILE A 38 -1.28 -9.19 19.46
N VAL A 39 -2.57 -9.45 19.66
CA VAL A 39 -3.64 -8.99 18.77
C VAL A 39 -3.72 -7.45 18.71
N ALA A 40 -3.64 -6.79 19.86
CA ALA A 40 -3.66 -5.33 19.94
C ALA A 40 -2.43 -4.71 19.25
N LEU A 41 -1.23 -5.24 19.52
CA LEU A 41 0.00 -4.82 18.86
C LEU A 41 -0.08 -5.00 17.34
N ASN A 42 -0.49 -6.19 16.89
CA ASN A 42 -0.65 -6.53 15.47
C ASN A 42 -1.64 -5.59 14.77
N THR A 43 -2.78 -5.32 15.40
CA THR A 43 -3.81 -4.44 14.87
C THR A 43 -3.33 -2.99 14.78
N ALA A 44 -2.65 -2.49 15.81
CA ALA A 44 -2.07 -1.16 15.82
C ALA A 44 -1.00 -1.02 14.73
N LEU A 45 -0.12 -2.02 14.59
CA LEU A 45 0.93 -2.06 13.57
C LEU A 45 0.33 -1.94 12.16
N VAL A 46 -0.65 -2.79 11.85
CA VAL A 46 -1.29 -2.83 10.53
C VAL A 46 -2.07 -1.55 10.26
N ARG A 47 -2.86 -1.05 11.21
CA ARG A 47 -3.69 0.14 10.98
C ARG A 47 -2.89 1.43 10.93
N LEU A 48 -1.78 1.53 11.64
CA LEU A 48 -0.98 2.75 11.66
C LEU A 48 0.00 2.79 10.48
N LEU A 49 0.72 1.70 10.24
CA LEU A 49 1.82 1.72 9.28
C LEU A 49 1.32 1.50 7.86
N LEU A 50 0.38 0.57 7.62
CA LEU A 50 0.06 0.14 6.25
C LEU A 50 -0.61 1.25 5.41
N PRO A 51 -1.62 1.99 5.90
CA PRO A 51 -2.23 3.08 5.12
C PRO A 51 -1.27 4.24 4.89
N THR A 52 -0.50 4.63 5.92
CA THR A 52 0.41 5.78 5.86
C THR A 52 1.59 5.52 4.92
N THR A 53 2.18 4.32 5.02
CA THR A 53 3.30 3.94 4.15
C THR A 53 2.86 3.63 2.73
N ALA A 54 1.69 3.00 2.52
CA ALA A 54 1.15 2.79 1.17
C ALA A 54 0.93 4.11 0.42
N VAL A 55 0.34 5.11 1.08
CA VAL A 55 0.16 6.45 0.50
C VAL A 55 1.51 7.13 0.26
N ALA A 56 2.46 7.03 1.19
CA ALA A 56 3.78 7.61 1.02
C ALA A 56 4.55 6.98 -0.16
N PHE A 57 4.47 5.66 -0.35
CA PHE A 57 5.10 4.96 -1.48
C PHE A 57 4.45 5.34 -2.82
N ALA A 58 3.13 5.48 -2.86
CA ALA A 58 2.42 5.97 -4.05
C ALA A 58 2.87 7.39 -4.45
N LEU A 59 2.94 8.32 -3.48
CA LEU A 59 3.39 9.69 -3.74
C LEU A 59 4.86 9.76 -4.19
N LEU A 60 5.73 8.92 -3.62
CA LEU A 60 7.14 8.86 -4.00
C LEU A 60 7.33 8.25 -5.39
N GLY A 61 6.55 7.22 -5.72
CA GLY A 61 6.54 6.59 -7.02
C GLY A 61 6.10 7.55 -8.12
N GLU A 62 5.06 8.35 -7.85
CA GLU A 62 4.62 9.44 -8.72
C GLU A 62 5.73 10.47 -8.97
N GLN A 63 6.36 11.00 -7.90
CA GLN A 63 7.41 12.01 -8.01
C GLN A 63 8.63 11.55 -8.81
N ARG A 64 8.98 10.26 -8.71
CA ARG A 64 10.11 9.67 -9.43
C ARG A 64 9.70 9.03 -10.76
N GLY A 65 8.41 8.96 -11.04
CA GLY A 65 7.80 8.15 -12.09
C GLY A 65 8.31 6.71 -12.12
N TRP A 66 8.45 6.11 -10.94
CA TRP A 66 8.75 4.70 -10.76
C TRP A 66 7.43 3.93 -10.73
N GLY A 67 7.38 2.72 -11.28
CA GLY A 67 6.21 1.85 -11.23
C GLY A 67 6.10 1.04 -12.50
N LEU A 68 5.88 -0.27 -12.41
CA LEU A 68 5.78 -1.11 -13.59
C LEU A 68 4.59 -0.68 -14.48
N LEU A 69 3.46 -0.33 -13.84
CA LEU A 69 2.25 0.08 -14.55
C LEU A 69 2.31 1.55 -15.01
N ASN A 70 3.08 2.40 -14.32
CA ASN A 70 3.38 3.77 -14.75
C ASN A 70 4.21 3.84 -16.05
N ASN A 71 4.91 2.77 -16.42
CA ASN A 71 5.68 2.68 -17.66
C ASN A 71 4.89 2.07 -18.84
N LEU A 72 3.63 1.67 -18.61
CA LEU A 72 2.77 1.10 -19.63
C LEU A 72 1.70 2.12 -20.02
N ASP A 73 1.51 2.31 -21.32
CA ASP A 73 0.48 3.20 -21.86
C ASP A 73 -0.90 2.52 -21.81
N LEU A 74 -1.46 2.44 -20.59
CA LEU A 74 -2.71 1.74 -20.30
C LEU A 74 -3.80 2.72 -19.88
N PRO A 75 -5.07 2.49 -20.28
CA PRO A 75 -6.20 3.23 -19.73
C PRO A 75 -6.26 3.05 -18.21
N ARG A 76 -6.56 4.13 -17.48
CA ARG A 76 -6.57 4.14 -16.01
C ARG A 76 -7.34 2.98 -15.37
N GLY A 77 -8.52 2.65 -15.91
CA GLY A 77 -9.32 1.54 -15.41
C GLY A 77 -8.60 0.19 -15.53
N ALA A 78 -7.89 -0.04 -16.62
CA ALA A 78 -7.10 -1.25 -16.82
C ALA A 78 -5.88 -1.32 -15.88
N ALA A 79 -5.17 -0.21 -15.68
CA ALA A 79 -4.05 -0.14 -14.74
C ALA A 79 -4.49 -0.45 -13.29
N VAL A 80 -5.61 0.11 -12.85
CA VAL A 80 -6.18 -0.17 -11.51
C VAL A 80 -6.56 -1.65 -11.38
N VAL A 81 -7.26 -2.22 -12.36
CA VAL A 81 -7.65 -3.64 -12.33
C VAL A 81 -6.42 -4.54 -12.27
N LEU A 82 -5.40 -4.27 -13.11
CA LEU A 82 -4.16 -5.03 -13.11
C LEU A 82 -3.41 -4.95 -11.78
N ALA A 83 -3.37 -3.79 -11.14
CA ALA A 83 -2.74 -3.66 -9.83
C ALA A 83 -3.49 -4.43 -8.73
N VAL A 84 -4.82 -4.39 -8.74
CA VAL A 84 -5.63 -5.18 -7.79
C VAL A 84 -5.35 -6.67 -7.98
N LEU A 85 -5.38 -7.16 -9.23
CA LEU A 85 -5.11 -8.56 -9.54
C LEU A 85 -3.68 -8.97 -9.18
N ALA A 86 -2.70 -8.13 -9.48
CA ALA A 86 -1.30 -8.41 -9.15
C ALA A 86 -1.04 -8.40 -7.64
N LEU A 87 -1.66 -7.47 -6.90
CA LEU A 87 -1.55 -7.43 -5.45
C LEU A 87 -2.25 -8.63 -4.79
N ASP A 88 -3.42 -9.02 -5.29
CA ASP A 88 -4.15 -10.20 -4.80
C ASP A 88 -3.33 -11.48 -5.07
N LEU A 89 -2.78 -11.62 -6.28
CA LEU A 89 -1.89 -12.72 -6.62
C LEU A 89 -0.64 -12.74 -5.72
N ALA A 90 -0.03 -11.59 -5.44
CA ALA A 90 1.15 -11.50 -4.58
C ALA A 90 0.82 -11.96 -3.15
N ILE A 91 -0.33 -11.56 -2.61
CA ILE A 91 -0.80 -11.97 -1.28
C ILE A 91 -1.14 -13.47 -1.27
N TYR A 92 -1.80 -13.97 -2.31
CA TYR A 92 -2.10 -15.38 -2.47
C TYR A 92 -0.82 -16.23 -2.51
N LEU A 93 0.17 -15.83 -3.31
CA LEU A 93 1.46 -16.52 -3.39
C LEU A 93 2.19 -16.49 -2.05
N GLN A 94 2.14 -15.37 -1.32
CA GLN A 94 2.70 -15.28 0.03
C GLN A 94 2.05 -16.32 0.96
N HIS A 95 0.72 -16.46 0.91
CA HIS A 95 0.00 -17.45 1.70
C HIS A 95 0.40 -18.89 1.31
N VAL A 96 0.47 -19.19 0.01
CA VAL A 96 0.95 -20.49 -0.48
C VAL A 96 2.38 -20.76 0.02
N LEU A 97 3.28 -19.77 0.01
CA LEU A 97 4.64 -19.89 0.52
C LEU A 97 4.68 -20.16 2.03
N PHE A 98 3.77 -19.56 2.81
CA PHE A 98 3.64 -19.87 4.24
C PHE A 98 3.27 -21.33 4.49
N HIS A 99 2.52 -21.97 3.60
CA HIS A 99 2.19 -23.39 3.69
C HIS A 99 3.26 -24.31 3.07
N ALA A 100 3.93 -23.88 2.00
CA ALA A 100 4.86 -24.71 1.24
C ALA A 100 6.28 -24.74 1.84
N VAL A 101 6.77 -23.63 2.40
CA VAL A 101 8.15 -23.53 2.90
C VAL A 101 8.21 -23.94 4.37
N PRO A 102 8.99 -24.96 4.77
CA PRO A 102 8.99 -25.49 6.14
C PRO A 102 9.30 -24.46 7.23
N LEU A 103 10.19 -23.49 6.94
CA LEU A 103 10.50 -22.40 7.87
C LEU A 103 9.31 -21.47 8.07
N LEU A 104 8.66 -21.07 6.97
CA LEU A 104 7.50 -20.18 7.00
C LEU A 104 6.30 -20.88 7.62
N TRP A 105 6.13 -22.18 7.38
CA TRP A 105 5.12 -23.01 8.02
C TRP A 105 5.27 -23.07 9.54
N ARG A 106 6.51 -23.13 10.06
CA ARG A 106 6.73 -23.09 11.52
C ARG A 106 6.23 -21.80 12.17
N LEU A 107 6.26 -20.68 11.44
CA LEU A 107 5.69 -19.41 11.89
C LEU A 107 4.16 -19.42 11.72
N HIS A 108 3.69 -19.81 10.54
CA HIS A 108 2.28 -19.75 10.15
C HIS A 108 1.40 -20.78 10.88
N ARG A 109 1.95 -21.92 11.30
CA ARG A 109 1.22 -22.92 12.09
C ARG A 109 0.68 -22.37 13.41
N MET A 110 1.21 -21.24 13.93
CA MET A 110 0.63 -20.55 15.10
C MET A 110 -0.81 -20.12 14.84
N HIS A 111 -1.10 -19.69 13.61
CA HIS A 111 -2.45 -19.32 13.16
C HIS A 111 -3.36 -20.55 13.03
N HIS A 112 -2.82 -21.69 12.56
CA HIS A 112 -3.56 -22.94 12.37
C HIS A 112 -3.57 -23.91 13.56
N ALA A 113 -2.93 -23.56 14.69
CA ALA A 113 -2.73 -24.48 15.81
C ALA A 113 -3.94 -24.60 16.76
N ASP A 114 -5.00 -23.81 16.56
CA ASP A 114 -6.14 -23.84 17.47
C ASP A 114 -7.10 -25.00 17.16
N LEU A 115 -7.25 -25.88 18.15
CA LEU A 115 -8.26 -26.93 18.19
C LEU A 115 -9.50 -26.50 18.97
N ASP A 116 -9.37 -25.44 19.78
CA ASP A 116 -10.42 -24.85 20.61
C ASP A 116 -10.66 -23.41 20.08
N ILE A 117 -11.87 -23.10 19.63
CA ILE A 117 -12.21 -21.74 19.15
C ILE A 117 -12.44 -20.84 20.36
N ASP A 118 -11.70 -19.73 20.44
CA ASP A 118 -11.89 -18.63 21.38
C ASP A 118 -11.93 -17.25 20.68
N VAL A 119 -12.24 -16.17 21.42
CA VAL A 119 -12.29 -14.79 20.88
C VAL A 119 -10.99 -14.31 20.23
N THR A 120 -9.87 -14.99 20.47
CA THR A 120 -8.54 -14.65 19.95
C THR A 120 -8.07 -15.56 18.82
N THR A 121 -8.74 -16.69 18.58
CA THR A 121 -8.38 -17.69 17.56
C THR A 121 -8.23 -17.08 16.17
N GLY A 122 -9.12 -16.17 15.77
CA GLY A 122 -9.06 -15.52 14.46
C GLY A 122 -7.94 -14.48 14.28
N ALA A 123 -7.29 -14.06 15.37
CA ALA A 123 -6.35 -12.92 15.36
C ALA A 123 -4.93 -13.29 15.81
N ARG A 124 -4.67 -14.59 16.05
CA ARG A 124 -3.39 -15.09 16.54
C ARG A 124 -2.39 -15.31 15.41
N PHE A 125 -1.83 -14.21 14.92
CA PHE A 125 -0.73 -14.23 13.96
C PHE A 125 0.62 -14.05 14.66
N HIS A 126 1.65 -14.72 14.14
CA HIS A 126 3.01 -14.46 14.60
C HIS A 126 3.41 -13.03 14.16
N PRO A 127 3.98 -12.17 15.03
CA PRO A 127 4.34 -10.79 14.65
C PRO A 127 5.25 -10.71 13.42
N ILE A 128 6.17 -11.68 13.28
CA ILE A 128 7.04 -11.81 12.09
C ILE A 128 6.23 -12.06 10.81
N GLU A 129 5.15 -12.84 10.88
CA GLU A 129 4.27 -13.10 9.74
C GLU A 129 3.59 -11.82 9.25
N ILE A 130 3.15 -10.99 10.21
CA ILE A 130 2.58 -9.67 9.90
C ILE A 130 3.65 -8.75 9.32
N ALA A 131 4.83 -8.67 9.92
CA ALA A 131 5.92 -7.85 9.40
C ALA A 131 6.30 -8.25 7.96
N ALA A 132 6.45 -9.55 7.70
CA ALA A 132 6.72 -10.07 6.36
C ALA A 132 5.61 -9.71 5.37
N SER A 133 4.34 -9.83 5.79
CA SER A 133 3.18 -9.43 4.98
C SER A 133 3.16 -7.95 4.67
N MET A 134 3.53 -7.11 5.63
CA MET A 134 3.61 -5.67 5.44
C MET A 134 4.71 -5.31 4.45
N VAL A 135 5.90 -5.89 4.58
CA VAL A 135 7.01 -5.67 3.65
C VAL A 135 6.64 -6.09 2.24
N LEU A 136 6.04 -7.27 2.06
CA LEU A 136 5.62 -7.74 0.73
C LEU A 136 4.56 -6.83 0.12
N LYS A 137 3.55 -6.41 0.89
CA LYS A 137 2.51 -5.50 0.40
C LYS A 137 3.09 -4.15 -0.01
N LEU A 138 3.97 -3.57 0.80
CA LEU A 138 4.62 -2.29 0.46
C LEU A 138 5.54 -2.41 -0.75
N ALA A 139 6.30 -3.50 -0.85
CA ALA A 139 7.12 -3.77 -2.01
C ALA A 139 6.28 -3.94 -3.28
N ALA A 140 5.15 -4.67 -3.20
CA ALA A 140 4.23 -4.84 -4.31
C ALA A 140 3.58 -3.51 -4.72
N ILE A 141 3.14 -2.70 -3.76
CA ILE A 141 2.58 -1.36 -4.03
C ILE A 141 3.62 -0.46 -4.71
N ALA A 142 4.85 -0.41 -4.18
CA ALA A 142 5.92 0.39 -4.75
C ALA A 142 6.37 -0.10 -6.14
N ALA A 143 6.34 -1.42 -6.37
CA ALA A 143 6.72 -2.01 -7.65
C ALA A 143 5.65 -1.82 -8.72
N LEU A 144 4.37 -1.98 -8.36
CA LEU A 144 3.25 -1.85 -9.30
C LEU A 144 3.00 -0.40 -9.65
N ASP A 145 2.98 0.46 -8.63
CA ASP A 145 2.61 1.89 -8.58
C ASP A 145 1.68 2.36 -9.72
N VAL A 146 0.44 2.68 -9.35
CA VAL A 146 -0.67 3.00 -10.27
C VAL A 146 -0.96 4.49 -10.39
N TRP A 147 -0.18 5.34 -9.73
CA TRP A 147 -0.43 6.77 -9.75
C TRP A 147 0.28 7.42 -10.93
N SER A 148 -0.49 7.62 -12.01
CA SER A 148 0.03 8.12 -13.29
C SER A 148 0.45 9.58 -13.21
N ARG A 149 1.52 9.89 -13.95
CA ARG A 149 2.00 11.25 -14.25
C ARG A 149 0.90 12.15 -14.85
N ASP A 150 -0.13 11.56 -15.47
CA ASP A 150 -1.22 12.29 -16.13
C ASP A 150 -2.15 13.00 -15.14
N LEU A 151 -2.24 12.54 -13.89
CA LEU A 151 -3.02 13.24 -12.86
C LEU A 151 -2.49 14.65 -12.64
N MET A 152 -1.17 14.87 -12.73
CA MET A 152 -0.60 16.22 -12.68
C MET A 152 -0.63 16.94 -14.03
N GLU A 153 -0.50 16.27 -15.17
CA GLU A 153 -0.65 16.97 -16.45
C GLU A 153 -2.09 17.47 -16.69
N HIS A 154 -3.10 16.72 -16.24
CA HIS A 154 -4.51 17.13 -16.32
C HIS A 154 -4.97 18.02 -15.14
N CYS A 155 -4.50 17.82 -13.90
CA CYS A 155 -4.85 18.70 -12.77
C CYS A 155 -3.95 19.94 -12.64
N PHE A 156 -2.74 19.93 -13.19
CA PHE A 156 -1.80 21.05 -13.26
C PHE A 156 -1.25 21.20 -14.68
N PRO A 157 -2.09 21.63 -15.64
CA PRO A 157 -1.62 21.95 -16.98
C PRO A 157 -0.79 23.24 -16.92
N GLY A 158 0.50 23.15 -16.58
CA GLY A 158 1.38 24.33 -16.58
C GLY A 158 2.69 24.23 -15.82
N ASN A 159 3.70 23.58 -16.42
CA ASN A 159 5.07 24.07 -16.65
C ASN A 159 5.93 22.84 -16.95
N GLY A 160 6.23 22.55 -18.20
CA GLY A 160 7.06 23.41 -19.01
C GLY A 160 8.42 22.73 -19.11
N ARG A 161 8.75 22.29 -20.32
CA ARG A 161 10.08 21.79 -20.72
C ARG A 161 11.16 22.48 -19.90
N MET A 162 11.76 21.76 -18.95
CA MET A 162 13.00 22.20 -18.31
C MET A 162 14.10 22.06 -19.36
N ARG A 163 14.23 23.09 -20.21
CA ARG A 163 15.39 23.29 -21.07
C ARG A 163 16.56 23.57 -20.14
N TYR A 164 17.41 22.58 -19.94
CA TYR A 164 18.76 22.83 -19.45
C TYR A 164 19.51 23.66 -20.49
N GLY A 165 19.73 24.93 -20.18
CA GLY A 165 20.81 25.76 -20.73
C GLY A 165 21.50 26.43 -19.54
N PRO A 166 22.83 26.52 -19.51
CA PRO A 166 23.56 27.27 -20.53
C PRO A 166 24.83 26.55 -21.04
N GLY A 167 24.98 26.45 -22.36
CA GLY A 167 26.25 26.05 -22.97
C GLY A 167 26.14 24.98 -24.05
N SER A 168 25.50 25.28 -25.18
CA SER A 168 25.82 24.59 -26.43
C SER A 168 26.08 25.64 -27.51
N SER A 169 27.31 25.64 -27.96
CA SER A 169 27.90 26.56 -28.91
C SER A 169 27.48 26.24 -30.34
N ARG A 170 27.54 27.28 -31.19
CA ARG A 170 27.54 27.26 -32.66
C ARG A 170 26.23 26.84 -33.33
N LEU A 171 25.60 27.79 -33.99
CA LEU A 171 25.44 27.73 -35.45
C LEU A 171 25.36 29.16 -35.99
N ARG A 172 26.44 29.51 -36.68
CA ARG A 172 26.62 30.65 -37.56
C ARG A 172 25.70 30.41 -38.77
N HIS A 173 24.78 31.30 -39.05
CA HIS A 173 24.36 31.55 -40.43
C HIS A 173 24.46 33.05 -40.69
N ASP A 174 25.36 33.33 -41.63
CA ASP A 174 25.77 34.61 -42.17
C ASP A 174 24.72 35.02 -43.19
N ASP A 175 23.93 36.04 -42.91
CA ASP A 175 23.14 36.76 -43.93
C ASP A 175 23.57 38.23 -43.88
N ARG A 176 24.54 38.55 -44.73
CA ARG A 176 24.87 39.92 -45.12
C ARG A 176 23.77 40.47 -46.03
N GLY A 177 23.43 41.75 -45.85
CA GLY A 177 23.04 42.61 -46.98
C GLY A 177 21.78 43.48 -46.80
N CYS A 178 21.98 44.67 -46.19
CA CYS A 178 21.51 46.03 -46.58
C CYS A 178 20.06 46.32 -47.06
N PRO A 179 19.63 47.61 -47.07
CA PRO A 179 19.97 48.75 -46.20
C PRO A 179 18.74 49.57 -45.73
N SER A 180 19.03 50.48 -44.80
CA SER A 180 18.23 51.61 -44.35
C SER A 180 17.71 52.52 -45.47
N SER A 181 16.50 53.06 -45.26
CA SER A 181 16.14 54.39 -45.75
C SER A 181 15.13 55.04 -44.81
N ASP A 182 15.60 56.06 -44.08
CA ASP A 182 14.79 57.15 -43.56
C ASP A 182 14.06 57.86 -44.72
N THR A 183 12.83 58.31 -44.50
CA THR A 183 12.38 59.64 -44.95
C THR A 183 11.03 59.99 -44.33
N THR A 184 11.05 61.12 -43.61
CA THR A 184 9.97 62.10 -43.32
C THR A 184 8.70 61.65 -42.62
#